data_AF-A0A1R1S0R6-F1
#
_entry.id   AF-A0A1R1S0R6-F1
#
_cell.length_a   1.000
_cell.length_b   1.000
_cell.length_c   1.000
_cell.angle_alpha   90.00
_cell.angle_beta   90.00
_cell.angle_gamma   90.00
#
_symmetry.space_group_name_H-M   'P 1'
#
loop_
_entity.id
_entity.type
_entity.pdbx_description
1 polymer ?
#
loop_
_entity_poly.entity_id
_entity_poly.type
_entity_poly.pdbx_seq_one_letter_code
_entity_poly.pdbx_strand_id
1 'polypeptide(L)'
;MWYVQPYNPAFPVRQNNKLIKDIERAVNGEHSAVVCYQKLAQMAQDSAVKKQILEIRQDEIRHFNTFLRFYMSLSGKKPDIKITEPCPDQYRAGLEFALKDEQETVDFYLDIADDAKNQSIKKAFKRAAADEQNHAVWFLYFLTKR
;
A
#
# COMPACT_ATOMS: atom_id res chain seq x y z
N MET A 1 -10.53 -16.42 -36.34
CA MET A 1 -10.65 -14.96 -36.61
C MET A 1 -10.67 -14.26 -35.27
N TRP A 2 -9.71 -13.38 -35.00
CA TRP A 2 -9.65 -12.61 -33.77
C TRP A 2 -10.57 -11.38 -33.92
N TYR A 3 -11.63 -11.31 -33.12
CA TYR A 3 -12.49 -10.12 -33.03
C TYR A 3 -11.72 -9.02 -32.32
N VAL A 4 -11.30 -7.99 -33.06
CA VAL A 4 -10.77 -6.76 -32.47
C VAL A 4 -11.98 -5.88 -32.15
N GLN A 5 -12.22 -5.64 -30.85
CA GLN A 5 -13.30 -4.74 -30.44
C GLN A 5 -13.03 -3.31 -30.91
N PRO A 6 -14.06 -2.57 -31.38
CA PRO A 6 -13.89 -1.20 -31.83
C PRO A 6 -13.46 -0.28 -30.68
N TYR A 7 -12.47 0.57 -30.95
CA TYR A 7 -12.01 1.59 -30.01
C TYR A 7 -13.14 2.57 -29.70
N ASN A 8 -13.65 2.51 -28.46
CA ASN A 8 -14.68 3.41 -27.98
C ASN A 8 -14.06 4.42 -26.99
N PRO A 9 -14.06 5.73 -27.30
CA PRO A 9 -13.39 6.77 -26.51
C PRO A 9 -13.97 6.96 -25.09
N ALA A 10 -15.13 6.38 -24.78
CA ALA A 10 -15.66 6.35 -23.41
C ALA A 10 -14.93 5.36 -22.47
N PHE A 11 -14.34 4.30 -23.02
CA PHE A 11 -13.58 3.29 -22.25
C PHE A 11 -12.27 3.81 -21.64
N PRO A 12 -11.40 4.58 -22.35
CA PRO A 12 -10.18 5.11 -21.75
C PRO A 12 -10.44 6.13 -20.63
N VAL A 13 -11.53 6.91 -20.71
CA VAL A 13 -11.90 7.87 -19.66
C VAL A 13 -12.37 7.15 -18.38
N ARG A 14 -13.15 6.06 -18.52
CA ARG A 14 -13.66 5.29 -17.37
C ARG A 14 -12.56 4.51 -16.64
N GLN A 15 -11.59 3.96 -17.37
CA GLN A 15 -10.42 3.29 -16.79
C GLN A 15 -9.52 4.26 -16.00
N ASN A 16 -9.32 5.48 -16.49
CA ASN A 16 -8.54 6.49 -15.77
C ASN A 16 -9.18 6.86 -14.42
N ASN A 17 -10.52 6.95 -14.35
CA ASN A 17 -11.20 7.30 -13.11
C ASN A 17 -11.13 6.20 -12.03
N LYS A 18 -11.13 4.91 -12.41
CA LYS A 18 -10.92 3.82 -11.45
C LYS A 18 -9.49 3.86 -10.91
N LEU A 19 -8.50 3.89 -11.81
CA LEU A 19 -7.09 3.88 -11.43
C LEU A 19 -6.73 5.06 -10.52
N ILE A 20 -7.23 6.27 -10.81
CA ILE A 20 -6.98 7.44 -9.94
C ILE A 20 -7.54 7.21 -8.52
N LYS A 21 -8.75 6.64 -8.39
CA LYS A 21 -9.36 6.35 -7.09
C LYS A 21 -8.60 5.26 -6.34
N ASP A 22 -8.16 4.22 -7.03
CA ASP A 22 -7.42 3.13 -6.40
C ASP A 22 -6.04 3.62 -5.92
N ILE A 23 -5.36 4.45 -6.71
CA ILE A 23 -4.11 5.08 -6.28
C ILE A 23 -4.35 6.05 -5.11
N GLU A 24 -5.46 6.79 -5.08
CA GLU A 24 -5.83 7.62 -3.93
C GLU A 24 -6.04 6.81 -2.65
N ARG A 25 -6.69 5.65 -2.77
CA ARG A 25 -6.84 4.70 -1.67
C ARG A 25 -5.48 4.17 -1.21
N ALA A 26 -4.62 3.75 -2.14
CA ALA A 26 -3.26 3.30 -1.83
C ALA A 26 -2.46 4.37 -1.07
N VAL A 27 -2.49 5.63 -1.55
CA VAL A 27 -1.83 6.75 -0.86
C VAL A 27 -2.30 6.92 0.60
N ASN A 28 -3.60 6.76 0.86
CA ASN A 28 -4.14 6.85 2.21
C ASN A 28 -3.84 5.62 3.08
N GLY A 29 -3.83 4.42 2.47
CA GLY A 29 -3.41 3.18 3.13
C GLY A 29 -1.97 3.27 3.61
N GLU A 30 -1.06 3.61 2.70
CA GLU A 30 0.37 3.83 3.00
C GLU A 30 0.60 4.85 4.11
N HIS A 31 -0.12 5.98 4.07
CA HIS A 31 -0.02 6.97 5.13
C HIS A 31 -0.49 6.42 6.48
N SER A 32 -1.55 5.61 6.49
CA SER A 32 -2.06 4.96 7.71
C SER A 32 -1.06 3.94 8.24
N ALA A 33 -0.44 3.14 7.38
CA ALA A 33 0.62 2.19 7.71
C ALA A 33 1.86 2.89 8.31
N VAL A 34 2.34 3.99 7.69
CA VAL A 34 3.46 4.81 8.22
C VAL A 34 3.21 5.27 9.66
N VAL A 35 1.98 5.71 9.95
CA VAL A 35 1.59 6.17 11.29
C VAL A 35 1.47 4.98 12.25
N CYS A 36 0.86 3.87 11.82
CA CYS A 36 0.71 2.69 12.65
C CYS A 36 2.06 2.08 13.03
N TYR A 37 2.96 1.91 12.06
CA TYR A 37 4.23 1.24 12.30
C TYR A 37 5.18 2.12 13.12
N GLN A 38 5.03 3.46 13.05
CA GLN A 38 5.69 4.36 13.98
C GLN A 38 5.27 4.09 15.44
N LYS A 39 3.97 3.90 15.67
CA LYS A 39 3.41 3.59 16.99
C LYS A 39 3.88 2.22 17.47
N LEU A 40 3.82 1.19 16.62
CA LEU A 40 4.30 -0.15 16.96
C LEU A 40 5.80 -0.16 17.32
N ALA A 41 6.63 0.56 16.57
CA ALA A 41 8.06 0.70 16.86
C ALA A 41 8.32 1.38 18.22
N GLN A 42 7.44 2.30 18.66
CA GLN A 42 7.56 2.93 19.98
C GLN A 42 7.16 1.98 21.11
N MET A 43 6.25 1.04 20.85
CA MET A 43 5.76 0.06 21.81
C MET A 43 6.64 -1.20 21.90
N ALA A 44 7.44 -1.47 20.88
CA ALA A 44 8.34 -2.61 20.83
C ALA A 44 9.44 -2.52 21.91
N GLN A 45 9.52 -3.54 22.77
CA GLN A 45 10.53 -3.63 23.84
C GLN A 45 11.87 -4.16 23.32
N ASP A 46 11.84 -5.05 22.32
CA ASP A 46 13.03 -5.61 21.68
C ASP A 46 13.57 -4.62 20.64
N SER A 47 14.85 -4.25 20.77
CA SER A 47 15.52 -3.29 19.91
C SER A 47 15.68 -3.77 18.46
N ALA A 48 15.84 -5.08 18.24
CA ALA A 48 15.89 -5.68 16.90
C ALA A 48 14.51 -5.66 16.24
N VAL A 49 13.44 -5.97 16.99
CA VAL A 49 12.06 -5.85 16.48
C VAL A 49 11.73 -4.40 16.15
N LYS A 50 12.06 -3.47 17.05
CA LYS A 50 11.90 -2.03 16.82
C LYS A 50 12.62 -1.59 15.55
N LYS A 51 13.88 -2.00 15.37
CA LYS A 51 14.65 -1.68 14.18
C LYS A 51 13.96 -2.20 12.91
N GLN A 52 13.51 -3.44 12.91
CA GLN A 52 12.84 -4.03 11.75
C GLN A 52 11.51 -3.33 11.42
N ILE A 53 10.70 -2.96 12.42
CA ILE A 53 9.46 -2.19 12.19
C ILE A 53 9.78 -0.81 11.62
N LEU A 54 10.89 -0.17 12.02
CA LEU A 54 11.32 1.10 11.46
C LEU A 54 11.83 0.98 10.01
N GLU A 55 12.41 -0.17 9.64
CA GLU A 55 12.76 -0.47 8.26
C GLU A 55 11.50 -0.63 7.40
N ILE A 56 10.52 -1.44 7.84
CA ILE A 56 9.21 -1.59 7.18
C ILE A 56 8.53 -0.22 7.01
N ARG A 57 8.46 0.58 8.08
CA ARG A 57 7.93 1.95 7.99
C ARG A 57 8.63 2.81 6.92
N GLN A 58 9.93 2.63 6.72
CA GLN A 58 10.67 3.38 5.72
C GLN A 58 10.34 2.92 4.30
N ASP A 59 9.87 1.69 4.13
CA ASP A 59 9.39 1.12 2.88
C ASP A 59 8.02 1.73 2.55
N GLU A 60 7.09 1.81 3.52
CA GLU A 60 5.80 2.51 3.35
C GLU A 60 5.95 3.99 2.97
N ILE A 61 6.95 4.68 3.54
CA ILE A 61 7.24 6.07 3.13
C ILE A 61 7.63 6.13 1.65
N ARG A 62 8.38 5.14 1.13
CA ARG A 62 8.77 5.10 -0.28
C ARG A 62 7.58 4.76 -1.18
N HIS A 63 6.71 3.86 -0.75
CA HIS A 63 5.46 3.53 -1.44
C HIS A 63 4.54 4.76 -1.50
N PHE A 64 4.24 5.37 -0.36
CA PHE A 64 3.46 6.62 -0.24
C PHE A 64 3.93 7.69 -1.24
N ASN A 65 5.22 8.03 -1.21
CA ASN A 65 5.79 9.08 -2.07
C ASN A 65 5.71 8.72 -3.56
N THR A 66 5.79 7.43 -3.88
CA THR A 66 5.68 6.94 -5.25
C THR A 66 4.24 7.02 -5.75
N PHE A 67 3.28 6.55 -4.96
CA PHE A 67 1.86 6.59 -5.33
C PHE A 67 1.32 8.01 -5.36
N LEU A 68 1.77 8.89 -4.45
CA LEU A 68 1.41 10.30 -4.45
C LEU A 68 1.84 10.99 -5.76
N ARG A 69 3.04 10.69 -6.27
CA ARG A 69 3.51 11.20 -7.57
C ARG A 69 2.64 10.72 -8.72
N PHE A 70 2.24 9.44 -8.74
CA PHE A 70 1.34 8.93 -9.77
C PHE A 70 -0.05 9.57 -9.68
N TYR A 71 -0.61 9.70 -8.49
CA TYR A 71 -1.91 10.35 -8.29
C TYR A 71 -1.89 11.78 -8.82
N MET A 72 -0.91 12.59 -8.42
CA MET A 72 -0.82 13.97 -8.88
C MET A 72 -0.61 14.06 -10.39
N SER A 73 0.19 13.17 -10.97
CA SER A 73 0.42 13.12 -12.42
C SER A 73 -0.85 12.75 -13.21
N LEU A 74 -1.72 11.91 -12.66
CA LEU A 74 -2.93 11.45 -13.34
C LEU A 74 -4.13 12.37 -13.10
N SER A 75 -4.27 12.89 -11.87
CA SER A 75 -5.44 13.68 -11.46
C SER A 75 -5.27 15.18 -11.63
N GLY A 76 -4.02 15.67 -11.73
CA GLY A 76 -3.71 17.10 -11.78
C GLY A 76 -3.96 17.86 -10.46
N LYS A 77 -4.29 17.15 -9.37
CA LYS A 77 -4.59 17.74 -8.05
C LYS A 77 -3.87 17.00 -6.93
N LYS A 78 -3.84 17.61 -5.74
CA LYS A 78 -3.37 16.96 -4.52
C LYS A 78 -4.49 16.09 -3.94
N PRO A 79 -4.17 14.89 -3.41
CA PRO A 79 -5.15 14.06 -2.73
C PRO A 79 -5.48 14.65 -1.35
N ASP A 80 -6.61 14.26 -0.81
CA ASP A 80 -6.98 14.53 0.58
C ASP A 80 -6.43 13.39 1.45
N ILE A 81 -5.36 13.67 2.20
CA ILE A 81 -4.63 12.67 3.00
C ILE A 81 -5.33 12.48 4.35
N LYS A 82 -5.78 11.25 4.61
CA LYS A 82 -6.53 10.88 5.80
C LYS A 82 -6.02 9.56 6.37
N ILE A 83 -6.13 9.42 7.68
CA ILE A 83 -6.06 8.11 8.32
C ILE A 83 -7.39 7.41 8.06
N THR A 84 -7.35 6.33 7.29
CA THR A 84 -8.55 5.56 6.94
C THR A 84 -8.76 4.40 7.90
N GLU A 85 -7.68 3.90 8.50
CA GLU A 85 -7.71 2.75 9.41
C GLU A 85 -6.83 3.04 10.64
N PRO A 86 -7.44 3.24 11.82
CA PRO A 86 -6.70 3.62 13.01
C PRO A 86 -5.94 2.42 13.60
N CYS A 87 -4.66 2.61 13.85
CA CYS A 87 -3.80 1.61 14.48
C CYS A 87 -4.23 1.30 15.92
N PRO A 88 -4.44 0.01 16.30
CA PRO A 88 -4.81 -0.37 17.66
C PRO A 88 -3.84 0.15 18.74
N ASP A 89 -4.35 0.35 19.97
CA ASP A 89 -3.55 0.82 21.12
C ASP A 89 -2.78 -0.28 21.85
N GLN A 90 -3.14 -1.54 21.65
CA GLN A 90 -2.45 -2.67 22.26
C GLN A 90 -1.44 -3.26 21.28
N TYR A 91 -0.22 -3.51 21.73
CA TYR A 91 0.89 -3.90 20.85
C TYR A 91 0.56 -5.16 20.04
N ARG A 92 0.08 -6.20 20.70
CA ARG A 92 -0.29 -7.47 20.05
C ARG A 92 -1.43 -7.29 19.04
N ALA A 93 -2.46 -6.52 19.39
CA ALA A 93 -3.57 -6.23 18.47
C ALA A 93 -3.11 -5.41 17.27
N GLY A 94 -2.17 -4.48 17.48
CA GLY A 94 -1.59 -3.70 16.39
C GLY A 94 -0.68 -4.50 15.46
N LEU A 95 0.06 -5.50 15.98
CA LEU A 95 0.79 -6.46 15.14
C LEU A 95 -0.15 -7.35 14.33
N GLU A 96 -1.27 -7.81 14.92
CA GLU A 96 -2.29 -8.58 14.20
C GLU A 96 -2.98 -7.75 13.12
N PHE A 97 -3.29 -6.49 13.43
CA PHE A 97 -3.81 -5.53 12.46
C PHE A 97 -2.83 -5.35 11.29
N ALA A 98 -1.56 -5.03 11.58
CA ALA A 98 -0.55 -4.83 10.55
C ALA A 98 -0.36 -6.08 9.67
N LEU A 99 -0.33 -7.28 10.26
CA LEU A 99 -0.29 -8.53 9.47
C LEU A 99 -1.45 -8.65 8.47
N LYS A 100 -2.68 -8.34 8.89
CA LYS A 100 -3.86 -8.46 8.03
C LYS A 100 -3.89 -7.37 6.96
N ASP A 101 -3.60 -6.13 7.36
CA ASP A 101 -3.49 -4.97 6.48
C ASP A 101 -2.50 -5.22 5.34
N GLU A 102 -1.30 -5.71 5.66
CA GLU A 102 -0.27 -6.03 4.67
C GLU A 102 -0.72 -7.16 3.72
N GLN A 103 -1.35 -8.22 4.24
CA GLN A 103 -1.85 -9.32 3.41
C GLN A 103 -2.95 -8.87 2.44
N GLU A 104 -3.89 -8.04 2.91
CA GLU A 104 -4.96 -7.50 2.05
C GLU A 104 -4.41 -6.49 1.03
N THR A 105 -3.36 -5.75 1.39
CA THR A 105 -2.69 -4.78 0.53
C THR A 105 -1.96 -5.44 -0.63
N VAL A 106 -1.40 -6.63 -0.44
CA VAL A 106 -0.80 -7.43 -1.54
C VAL A 106 -1.79 -7.62 -2.68
N ASP A 107 -2.99 -8.15 -2.37
CA ASP A 107 -4.03 -8.40 -3.37
C ASP A 107 -4.46 -7.10 -4.06
N PHE A 108 -4.68 -6.04 -3.27
CA PHE A 108 -5.07 -4.74 -3.79
C PHE A 108 -4.03 -4.13 -4.74
N TYR A 109 -2.74 -4.27 -4.44
CA TYR A 109 -1.66 -3.73 -5.28
C TYR A 109 -1.45 -4.55 -6.55
N LEU A 110 -1.66 -5.86 -6.50
CA LEU A 110 -1.68 -6.70 -7.69
C LEU A 110 -2.83 -6.33 -8.64
N ASP A 111 -4.02 -6.06 -8.10
CA ASP A 111 -5.17 -5.59 -8.89
C ASP A 111 -4.86 -4.26 -9.61
N ILE A 112 -4.29 -3.27 -8.91
CA ILE A 112 -3.88 -2.00 -9.52
C ILE A 112 -2.84 -2.25 -10.62
N ALA A 113 -1.86 -3.13 -10.37
CA ALA A 113 -0.81 -3.43 -11.33
C ALA A 113 -1.32 -4.11 -12.60
N ASP A 114 -2.35 -4.94 -12.49
CA ASP A 114 -2.94 -5.62 -13.64
C ASP A 114 -3.86 -4.71 -14.45
N ASP A 115 -4.56 -3.77 -13.79
CA ASP A 115 -5.36 -2.74 -14.45
C ASP A 115 -4.50 -1.62 -15.10
N ALA A 116 -3.30 -1.38 -14.60
CA ALA A 116 -2.43 -0.29 -15.05
C ALA A 116 -1.84 -0.55 -16.45
N LYS A 117 -2.19 0.31 -17.42
CA LYS A 117 -1.53 0.35 -18.75
C LYS A 117 -0.14 0.95 -18.71
N ASN A 118 0.08 1.92 -17.82
CA ASN A 118 1.37 2.57 -17.67
C ASN A 118 2.36 1.60 -17.01
N GLN A 119 3.45 1.28 -17.72
CA GLN A 119 4.44 0.31 -17.25
C GLN A 119 5.17 0.74 -15.98
N SER A 120 5.33 2.03 -15.73
CA SER A 120 5.93 2.54 -14.50
C SER A 120 5.03 2.31 -13.30
N ILE A 121 3.72 2.58 -13.44
CA ILE A 121 2.71 2.31 -12.40
C ILE A 121 2.66 0.81 -12.13
N LYS A 122 2.53 -0.01 -13.17
CA LYS A 122 2.50 -1.48 -13.06
C LYS A 122 3.71 -2.02 -12.29
N LYS A 123 4.92 -1.59 -12.65
CA LYS A 123 6.16 -2.05 -11.99
C LYS A 123 6.23 -1.62 -10.53
N ALA A 124 5.82 -0.39 -10.22
CA ALA A 124 5.84 0.13 -8.85
C ALA A 124 4.88 -0.65 -7.94
N PHE A 125 3.64 -0.87 -8.36
CA PHE A 125 2.66 -1.63 -7.58
C PHE A 125 3.03 -3.11 -7.43
N LYS A 126 3.61 -3.76 -8.46
CA LYS A 126 4.15 -5.12 -8.30
C LYS A 126 5.31 -5.19 -7.31
N ARG A 127 6.14 -4.14 -7.25
CA ARG A 127 7.24 -4.08 -6.29
C ARG A 127 6.70 -3.91 -4.87
N ALA A 128 5.80 -2.96 -4.66
CA ALA A 128 5.16 -2.73 -3.37
C ALA A 128 4.44 -3.98 -2.87
N ALA A 129 3.64 -4.66 -3.70
CA ALA A 129 3.01 -5.93 -3.32
C ALA A 129 4.02 -7.02 -2.86
N ALA A 130 5.23 -7.04 -3.41
CA ALA A 130 6.25 -7.98 -2.96
C ALA A 130 6.89 -7.56 -1.63
N ASP A 131 7.01 -6.25 -1.39
CA ASP A 131 7.48 -5.68 -0.13
C ASP A 131 6.42 -5.91 0.97
N GLU A 132 5.13 -5.65 0.71
CA GLU A 132 3.99 -5.92 1.63
C GLU A 132 3.92 -7.39 2.04
N GLN A 133 4.13 -8.31 1.10
CA GLN A 133 4.17 -9.73 1.43
C GLN A 133 5.32 -10.06 2.39
N ASN A 134 6.47 -9.38 2.26
CA ASN A 134 7.60 -9.52 3.19
C ASN A 134 7.25 -8.93 4.56
N HIS A 135 6.60 -7.76 4.60
CA HIS A 135 6.17 -7.09 5.81
C HIS A 135 5.18 -7.95 6.61
N ALA A 136 4.19 -8.54 5.94
CA ALA A 136 3.26 -9.51 6.52
C ALA A 136 4.01 -10.66 7.22
N VAL A 137 5.02 -11.24 6.57
CA VAL A 137 5.82 -12.32 7.17
C VAL A 137 6.56 -11.85 8.42
N TRP A 138 7.10 -10.62 8.43
CA TRP A 138 7.71 -10.05 9.63
C TRP A 138 6.71 -9.85 10.77
N PHE A 139 5.53 -9.31 10.50
CA PHE A 139 4.51 -9.13 11.53
C PHE A 139 4.03 -10.48 12.08
N LEU A 140 3.91 -11.51 11.25
CA LEU A 140 3.65 -12.88 11.70
C LEU A 140 4.78 -13.41 12.60
N TYR A 141 6.04 -13.16 12.24
CA TYR A 141 7.18 -13.52 13.08
C TYR A 141 7.11 -12.81 14.44
N PHE A 142 6.81 -11.51 14.50
CA PHE A 142 6.68 -10.79 15.77
C PHE A 142 5.53 -11.32 16.64
N LEU A 143 4.42 -11.79 16.05
CA LEU A 143 3.30 -12.39 16.78
C LEU A 143 3.61 -13.76 17.39
N THR A 144 4.52 -14.50 16.75
CA THR A 144 4.90 -15.88 17.11
C THR A 144 6.17 -15.95 17.95
N LYS A 145 6.98 -14.88 17.93
CA LYS A 145 8.16 -14.69 18.79
C LYS A 145 7.73 -14.67 20.27
N ARG A 146 8.33 -15.56 21.06
CA ARG A 146 8.12 -15.69 22.51
C ARG A 146 9.20 -14.96 23.30
#